data_AF-A0A3D0FPX7-F1
#
_entry.id   AF-A0A3D0FPX7-F1
#
_cell.length_a   1.000
_cell.length_b   1.000
_cell.length_c   1.000
_cell.angle_alpha   90.00
_cell.angle_beta   90.00
_cell.angle_gamma   90.00
#
_symmetry.space_group_name_H-M   'P 1'
#
loop_
_entity.id
_entity.type
_entity.pdbx_description
1 polymer ?
#
loop_
_entity_poly.entity_id
_entity_poly.type
_entity_poly.pdbx_seq_one_letter_code
_entity_poly.pdbx_strand_id
1 'polypeptide(L)'
;REILLEDDFSINPEKMITAADNNTKLIFVCSPNNPTGNIIDENSIVQIANNFDGIVVIDEAYCEFSRKPGFIGKIESHPNIVVLRTLSKAWGMAGLRIGFAIADERIVSFLSSVKYPYNIGSDTLSLAVKYLNRSSASKIDKIISERERVSAHLENLLDVEKVFPSDANFILVKFKDSSSIYKKLAENGISVRDRSNQPKCDNCLRLTIGLSEENNKLLKVLAGENLNQDINETRRAFIERRTKETYVSLKMEFNGNSLSSIHTSIPFFDHMLEQLAFHSGVSMTLNVNGDLEVDDHHTIEDSAIVIGEAISKALGERKGISRYGFMLPMDDCIAQAAIDLGGRAFLNWDVKFARDSVGGMSTEMFQHFFHSLAIASKSTIYISAKGNNDHHKAESVFKAYARALKMAIKQDDNNFEIPTTKGLL
;
A
#
# COMPACT_ATOMS: atom_id res chain seq x y z
N ARG A 1 31.07 18.20 7.93
CA ARG A 1 32.20 17.29 7.62
C ARG A 1 31.71 15.89 7.85
N GLU A 2 32.03 14.95 6.98
CA GLU A 2 31.63 13.55 7.12
C GLU A 2 32.83 12.74 7.58
N ILE A 3 32.63 11.93 8.62
CA ILE A 3 33.61 10.97 9.12
C ILE A 3 33.00 9.59 8.93
N LEU A 4 33.73 8.74 8.22
CA LEU A 4 33.26 7.38 7.96
C LEU A 4 33.29 6.56 9.26
N LEU A 5 32.27 5.73 9.44
CA LEU A 5 32.23 4.72 10.50
C LEU A 5 33.38 3.72 10.31
N GLU A 6 33.74 2.97 11.36
CA GLU A 6 34.67 1.84 11.27
C GLU A 6 34.05 0.67 10.48
N ASP A 7 34.82 -0.39 10.19
CA ASP A 7 34.36 -1.51 9.33
C ASP A 7 33.23 -2.34 9.96
N ASP A 8 33.11 -2.28 11.28
CA ASP A 8 32.01 -2.85 12.06
C ASP A 8 30.83 -1.87 12.26
N PHE A 9 30.86 -0.73 11.56
CA PHE A 9 29.91 0.38 11.69
C PHE A 9 29.87 1.04 13.07
N SER A 10 30.91 0.87 13.90
CA SER A 10 31.09 1.65 15.12
C SER A 10 31.60 3.06 14.80
N ILE A 11 31.50 3.97 15.78
CA ILE A 11 32.10 5.30 15.70
C ILE A 11 33.44 5.31 16.42
N ASN A 12 34.36 6.16 15.96
CA ASN A 12 35.59 6.48 16.67
C ASN A 12 35.47 7.90 17.27
N PRO A 13 35.29 8.04 18.59
CA PRO A 13 35.13 9.35 19.25
C PRO A 13 36.27 10.32 18.97
N GLU A 14 37.51 9.84 19.02
CA GLU A 14 38.70 10.69 18.83
C GLU A 14 38.76 11.26 17.41
N LYS A 15 38.44 10.45 16.40
CA LYS A 15 38.34 10.93 15.00
C LYS A 15 37.25 11.99 14.86
N MET A 16 36.10 11.80 15.51
CA MET A 16 34.98 12.76 15.47
C MET A 16 35.35 14.10 16.12
N ILE A 17 35.98 14.06 17.30
CA ILE A 17 36.40 15.25 18.05
C ILE A 17 37.52 15.98 17.30
N THR A 18 38.53 15.26 16.81
CA THR A 18 39.68 15.85 16.10
C THR A 18 39.29 16.49 14.77
N ALA A 19 38.24 15.98 14.12
CA ALA A 19 37.71 16.56 12.89
C ALA A 19 36.87 17.82 13.13
N ALA A 20 36.45 18.09 14.37
CA ALA A 20 35.75 19.32 14.71
C ALA A 20 36.73 20.50 14.71
N ASP A 21 36.29 21.65 14.20
CA ASP A 21 37.02 22.91 14.27
C ASP A 21 36.17 23.97 14.96
N ASN A 22 36.69 25.20 15.04
CA ASN A 22 35.99 26.32 15.67
C ASN A 22 34.62 26.65 15.02
N ASN A 23 34.37 26.19 13.79
CA ASN A 23 33.12 26.38 13.06
C ASN A 23 32.14 25.20 13.22
N THR A 24 32.60 24.04 13.72
CA THR A 24 31.72 22.91 14.01
C THR A 24 30.89 23.21 15.25
N LYS A 25 29.57 23.37 15.10
CA LYS A 25 28.64 23.60 16.22
C LYS A 25 27.78 22.40 16.59
N LEU A 26 27.60 21.47 15.66
CA LEU A 26 26.77 20.28 15.81
C LEU A 26 27.54 19.04 15.37
N ILE A 27 27.42 17.95 16.13
CA ILE A 27 27.78 16.60 15.71
C ILE A 27 26.52 15.75 15.68
N PHE A 28 26.26 15.06 14.58
CA PHE A 28 25.11 14.16 14.45
C PHE A 28 25.56 12.70 14.59
N VAL A 29 24.84 11.95 15.42
CA VAL A 29 25.01 10.50 15.59
C VAL A 29 23.64 9.84 15.46
N CYS A 30 23.48 8.90 14.54
CA CYS A 30 22.23 8.14 14.41
C CYS A 30 22.37 6.80 15.15
N SER A 31 21.49 6.51 16.10
CA SER A 31 21.56 5.31 16.93
C SER A 31 20.15 4.86 17.36
N PRO A 32 19.64 3.69 16.92
CA PRO A 32 20.24 2.77 15.95
C PRO A 32 20.48 3.43 14.58
N ASN A 33 21.64 3.15 13.96
CA ASN A 33 22.06 3.80 12.73
C ASN A 33 21.23 3.37 11.51
N ASN A 34 21.07 4.26 10.53
CA ASN A 34 20.47 3.96 9.23
C ASN A 34 21.51 4.24 8.13
N PRO A 35 21.90 3.24 7.32
CA PRO A 35 21.15 2.01 7.01
C PRO A 35 21.58 0.73 7.74
N THR A 36 22.57 0.78 8.64
CA THR A 36 23.26 -0.41 9.14
C THR A 36 22.53 -1.13 10.27
N GLY A 37 21.66 -0.42 11.00
CA GLY A 37 20.79 -0.98 12.04
C GLY A 37 21.45 -1.16 13.41
N ASN A 38 22.77 -1.06 13.52
CA ASN A 38 23.48 -1.22 14.78
C ASN A 38 23.28 -0.01 15.72
N ILE A 39 23.26 -0.30 17.02
CA ILE A 39 23.36 0.72 18.06
C ILE A 39 24.82 1.19 18.14
N ILE A 40 25.01 2.50 18.23
CA ILE A 40 26.30 3.10 18.51
C ILE A 40 26.60 3.00 20.00
N ASP A 41 27.84 2.62 20.35
CA ASP A 41 28.24 2.45 21.74
C ASP A 41 28.01 3.72 22.56
N GLU A 42 27.48 3.51 23.75
CA GLU A 42 27.06 4.56 24.64
C GLU A 42 28.25 5.39 25.15
N ASN A 43 29.35 4.71 25.53
CA ASN A 43 30.53 5.38 26.05
C ASN A 43 31.17 6.25 24.98
N SER A 44 31.14 5.79 23.73
CA SER A 44 31.60 6.56 22.59
C SER A 44 30.83 7.87 22.42
N ILE A 45 29.49 7.85 22.54
CA ILE A 45 28.66 9.07 22.45
C ILE A 45 28.93 9.99 23.63
N VAL A 46 29.00 9.45 24.85
CA VAL A 46 29.32 10.22 26.06
C VAL A 46 30.70 10.86 25.98
N GLN A 47 31.70 10.15 25.46
CA GLN A 47 33.04 10.69 25.23
C GLN A 47 33.00 11.87 24.25
N ILE A 48 32.23 11.80 23.17
CA ILE A 48 32.04 12.93 22.25
C ILE A 48 31.37 14.09 22.98
N ALA A 49 30.25 13.85 23.70
CA ALA A 49 29.52 14.89 24.41
C ALA A 49 30.39 15.63 25.44
N ASN A 50 31.28 14.92 26.13
CA ASN A 50 32.17 15.50 27.14
C ASN A 50 33.36 16.28 26.56
N ASN A 51 33.78 15.99 25.33
CA ASN A 51 34.99 16.56 24.73
C ASN A 51 34.71 17.46 23.51
N PHE A 52 33.44 17.66 23.14
CA PHE A 52 33.04 18.55 22.07
C PHE A 52 32.34 19.80 22.61
N ASP A 53 32.92 20.98 22.35
CA ASP A 53 32.37 22.29 22.72
C ASP A 53 31.26 22.74 21.75
N GLY A 54 30.18 21.96 21.72
CA GLY A 54 29.01 22.16 20.87
C GLY A 54 27.89 21.18 21.21
N ILE A 55 26.88 21.09 20.35
CA ILE A 55 25.71 20.22 20.57
C ILE A 55 25.93 18.86 19.90
N VAL A 56 25.69 17.78 20.64
CA VAL A 56 25.65 16.42 20.09
C VAL A 56 24.19 16.03 19.86
N VAL A 57 23.82 15.90 18.59
CA VAL A 57 22.48 15.49 18.17
C VAL A 57 22.44 13.99 17.98
N ILE A 58 21.59 13.31 18.72
CA ILE A 58 21.38 11.86 18.64
C ILE A 58 20.05 11.61 17.93
N ASP A 59 20.11 11.08 16.70
CA ASP A 59 18.92 10.67 15.95
C ASP A 59 18.48 9.27 16.41
N GLU A 60 17.43 9.25 17.22
CA GLU A 60 16.79 8.06 17.80
C GLU A 60 15.49 7.70 17.06
N ALA A 61 15.39 7.94 15.76
CA ALA A 61 14.18 7.63 14.98
C ALA A 61 13.72 6.16 15.04
N TYR A 62 14.61 5.23 15.42
CA TYR A 62 14.33 3.80 15.55
C TYR A 62 14.50 3.25 16.97
N CYS A 63 14.69 4.12 17.99
CA CYS A 63 15.01 3.69 19.35
C CYS A 63 13.94 2.80 19.98
N GLU A 64 12.66 2.92 19.58
CA GLU A 64 11.60 2.04 20.07
C GLU A 64 11.81 0.54 19.73
N PHE A 65 12.64 0.21 18.74
CA PHE A 65 12.95 -1.18 18.36
C PHE A 65 14.25 -1.72 18.99
N SER A 66 14.95 -0.86 19.75
CA SER A 66 16.26 -1.14 20.30
C SER A 66 16.19 -2.02 21.54
N ARG A 67 17.16 -2.93 21.68
CA ARG A 67 17.35 -3.72 22.91
C ARG A 67 17.92 -2.91 24.07
N LYS A 68 18.52 -1.75 23.79
CA LYS A 68 19.07 -0.83 24.79
C LYS A 68 18.22 0.44 24.93
N PRO A 69 18.14 1.04 26.12
CA PRO A 69 17.47 2.32 26.30
C PRO A 69 18.16 3.42 25.49
N GLY A 70 17.38 4.44 25.12
CA GLY A 70 17.89 5.65 24.48
C GLY A 70 18.53 6.65 25.46
N PHE A 71 18.93 7.79 24.93
CA PHE A 71 19.68 8.85 25.61
C PHE A 71 18.83 9.88 26.35
N ILE A 72 17.49 9.80 26.27
CA ILE A 72 16.60 10.76 26.95
C ILE A 72 16.93 10.87 28.44
N GLY A 73 17.17 9.74 29.12
CA GLY A 73 17.50 9.69 30.55
C GLY A 73 18.85 10.29 30.95
N LYS A 74 19.63 10.83 30.00
CA LYS A 74 20.97 11.39 30.23
C LYS A 74 21.11 12.85 29.88
N ILE A 75 20.04 13.47 29.38
CA ILE A 75 20.04 14.90 29.02
C ILE A 75 20.40 15.76 30.23
N GLU A 76 19.94 15.40 31.43
CA GLU A 76 20.28 16.13 32.66
C GLU A 76 21.78 16.11 32.99
N SER A 77 22.46 14.98 32.76
CA SER A 77 23.90 14.85 33.01
C SER A 77 24.76 15.35 31.84
N HIS A 78 24.18 15.49 30.65
CA HIS A 78 24.86 15.91 29.43
C HIS A 78 23.98 16.94 28.69
N PRO A 79 23.91 18.19 29.18
CA PRO A 79 22.95 19.19 28.70
C PRO A 79 23.20 19.67 27.26
N ASN A 80 24.35 19.34 26.67
CA ASN A 80 24.66 19.59 25.28
C ASN A 80 24.15 18.48 24.33
N ILE A 81 23.46 17.45 24.84
CA ILE A 81 22.81 16.42 24.04
C ILE A 81 21.41 16.87 23.62
N VAL A 82 21.09 16.67 22.33
CA VAL A 82 19.74 16.80 21.77
C VAL A 82 19.33 15.45 21.21
N VAL A 83 18.23 14.88 21.69
CA VAL A 83 17.68 13.62 21.18
C VAL A 83 16.55 13.90 20.20
N LEU A 84 16.66 13.41 18.96
CA LEU A 84 15.60 13.48 17.96
C LEU A 84 14.77 12.19 17.97
N ARG A 85 13.45 12.35 17.90
CA ARG A 85 12.47 11.25 17.85
C ARG A 85 11.42 11.51 16.78
N THR A 86 10.69 10.46 16.40
CA THR A 86 9.62 10.57 15.41
C THR A 86 8.44 9.64 15.68
N LEU A 87 7.25 10.06 15.26
CA LEU A 87 6.07 9.18 15.20
C LEU A 87 6.00 8.40 13.88
N SER A 88 6.99 8.53 13.00
CA SER A 88 6.95 7.93 11.67
C SER A 88 7.16 6.41 11.65
N LYS A 89 7.85 5.86 12.65
CA LYS A 89 8.35 4.47 12.63
C LYS A 89 7.48 3.57 13.49
N ALA A 90 7.87 3.30 14.74
CA ALA A 90 7.16 2.41 15.67
C ALA A 90 5.69 2.78 15.87
N TRP A 91 5.37 4.07 15.77
CA TRP A 91 4.03 4.60 15.93
C TRP A 91 3.16 4.50 14.67
N GLY A 92 3.73 4.18 13.50
CA GLY A 92 2.99 4.02 12.25
C GLY A 92 2.37 5.31 11.70
N MET A 93 2.84 6.49 12.11
CA MET A 93 2.28 7.80 11.75
C MET A 93 3.14 8.57 10.76
N ALA A 94 3.81 7.88 9.83
CA ALA A 94 4.69 8.52 8.86
C ALA A 94 3.97 9.62 8.05
N GLY A 95 2.67 9.42 7.75
CA GLY A 95 1.85 10.40 7.03
C GLY A 95 1.54 11.68 7.82
N LEU A 96 1.66 11.68 9.15
CA LEU A 96 1.40 12.86 9.98
C LEU A 96 2.57 13.85 9.99
N ARG A 97 3.76 13.44 9.53
CA ARG A 97 4.97 14.28 9.48
C ARG A 97 5.36 14.91 10.83
N ILE A 98 5.20 14.16 11.92
CA ILE A 98 5.57 14.62 13.27
C ILE A 98 6.92 14.04 13.71
N GLY A 99 7.79 14.92 14.15
CA GLY A 99 9.03 14.63 14.88
C GLY A 99 9.20 15.60 16.04
N PHE A 100 10.05 15.26 16.99
CA PHE A 100 10.30 16.08 18.18
C PHE A 100 11.75 15.98 18.61
N ALA A 101 12.24 17.04 19.24
CA ALA A 101 13.55 17.10 19.86
C ALA A 101 13.37 17.20 21.37
N ILE A 102 14.14 16.41 22.13
CA ILE A 102 14.17 16.43 23.59
C ILE A 102 15.59 16.86 23.97
N ALA A 103 15.70 17.92 24.77
CA ALA A 103 16.97 18.53 25.14
C ALA A 103 16.83 19.34 26.43
N ASP A 104 17.95 19.84 26.94
CA ASP A 104 17.98 20.83 28.02
C ASP A 104 17.13 22.06 27.67
N GLU A 105 16.46 22.64 28.67
CA GLU A 105 15.53 23.76 28.50
C GLU A 105 16.17 24.95 27.77
N ARG A 106 17.47 25.21 27.97
CA ARG A 106 18.18 26.29 27.28
C ARG A 106 18.20 26.08 25.76
N ILE A 107 18.43 24.84 25.32
CA ILE A 107 18.42 24.48 23.90
C ILE A 107 16.98 24.52 23.37
N VAL A 108 16.00 23.98 24.12
CA VAL A 108 14.59 24.01 23.71
C VAL A 108 14.07 25.44 23.54
N SER A 109 14.44 26.35 24.43
CA SER A 109 14.10 27.78 24.34
C SER A 109 14.69 28.41 23.07
N PHE A 110 15.97 28.14 22.80
CA PHE A 110 16.61 28.61 21.57
C PHE A 110 15.95 28.05 20.31
N LEU A 111 15.68 26.74 20.26
CA LEU A 111 14.96 26.13 19.13
C LEU A 111 13.56 26.71 18.96
N SER A 112 12.89 27.05 20.06
CA SER A 112 11.55 27.65 20.04
C SER A 112 11.54 29.08 19.52
N SER A 113 12.63 29.84 19.68
CA SER A 113 12.72 31.21 19.15
C SER A 113 12.96 31.26 17.64
N VAL A 114 13.51 30.18 17.06
CA VAL A 114 13.79 30.06 15.62
C VAL A 114 12.80 29.17 14.87
N LYS A 115 11.95 28.40 15.56
CA LYS A 115 10.92 27.58 14.90
C LYS A 115 9.83 28.47 14.30
N TYR A 116 9.19 27.98 13.23
CA TYR A 116 7.99 28.64 12.69
C TYR A 116 6.84 28.67 13.71
N PRO A 117 6.09 29.79 13.84
CA PRO A 117 5.01 29.93 14.82
C PRO A 117 3.94 28.82 14.75
N TYR A 118 3.65 28.34 13.54
CA TYR A 118 2.64 27.30 13.27
C TYR A 118 3.23 26.21 12.38
N ASN A 119 4.10 25.37 12.94
CA ASN A 119 4.83 24.35 12.18
C ASN A 119 4.09 23.00 12.06
N ILE A 120 2.96 22.81 12.75
CA ILE A 120 2.13 21.58 12.71
C ILE A 120 0.65 21.95 12.73
N GLY A 121 -0.16 21.32 11.88
CA GLY A 121 -1.62 21.51 11.85
C GLY A 121 -2.34 20.95 13.07
N SER A 122 -3.42 21.61 13.50
CA SER A 122 -4.22 21.23 14.68
C SER A 122 -4.79 19.81 14.59
N ASP A 123 -5.29 19.42 13.41
CA ASP A 123 -5.91 18.10 13.20
C ASP A 123 -4.84 17.00 13.25
N THR A 124 -3.66 17.27 12.70
CA THR A 124 -2.49 16.39 12.78
C THR A 124 -2.08 16.15 14.23
N LEU A 125 -2.03 17.21 15.05
CA LEU A 125 -1.72 17.12 16.48
C LEU A 125 -2.80 16.34 17.24
N SER A 126 -4.08 16.66 17.00
CA SER A 126 -5.23 15.98 17.63
C SER A 126 -5.20 14.48 17.36
N LEU A 127 -4.94 14.09 16.11
CA LEU A 127 -4.82 12.70 15.72
C LEU A 127 -3.62 12.02 16.37
N ALA A 128 -2.45 12.67 16.40
CA ALA A 128 -1.26 12.12 17.04
C ALA A 128 -1.46 11.87 18.54
N VAL A 129 -2.02 12.84 19.28
CA VAL A 129 -2.33 12.71 20.71
C VAL A 129 -3.29 11.55 20.96
N LYS A 130 -4.34 11.41 20.13
CA LYS A 130 -5.30 10.30 20.23
C LYS A 130 -4.63 8.93 20.12
N TYR A 131 -3.63 8.78 19.26
CA TYR A 131 -2.95 7.51 19.07
C TYR A 131 -1.79 7.28 20.05
N LEU A 132 -1.13 8.34 20.54
CA LEU A 132 -0.10 8.23 21.58
C LEU A 132 -0.65 7.65 22.89
N ASN A 133 -1.94 7.85 23.17
CA ASN A 133 -2.63 7.24 24.30
C ASN A 133 -2.88 5.73 24.16
N ARG A 134 -2.54 5.12 23.00
CA ARG A 134 -2.66 3.67 22.78
C ARG A 134 -1.29 3.01 22.94
N SER A 135 -1.26 1.81 23.51
CA SER A 135 -0.03 1.03 23.56
C SER A 135 0.39 0.56 22.16
N SER A 136 1.65 0.80 21.81
CA SER A 136 2.32 0.32 20.60
C SER A 136 3.19 -0.93 20.84
N ALA A 137 3.37 -1.34 22.11
CA ALA A 137 4.29 -2.39 22.52
C ALA A 137 4.08 -3.69 21.74
N SER A 138 2.84 -4.17 21.65
CA SER A 138 2.53 -5.43 20.94
C SER A 138 2.86 -5.41 19.44
N LYS A 139 2.94 -4.24 18.80
CA LYS A 139 3.34 -4.12 17.39
C LYS A 139 4.86 -4.12 17.25
N ILE A 140 5.54 -3.42 18.16
CA ILE A 140 7.00 -3.37 18.21
C ILE A 140 7.56 -4.78 18.44
N ASP A 141 7.00 -5.52 19.41
CA ASP A 141 7.42 -6.89 19.73
C ASP A 141 7.29 -7.83 18.53
N LYS A 142 6.19 -7.70 17.78
CA LYS A 142 5.97 -8.48 16.53
C LYS A 142 7.03 -8.16 15.48
N ILE A 143 7.35 -6.88 15.27
CA ILE A 143 8.40 -6.47 14.32
C ILE A 143 9.78 -6.96 14.76
N ILE A 144 10.09 -6.94 16.06
CA ILE A 144 11.35 -7.46 16.60
C ILE A 144 11.44 -8.98 16.38
N SER A 145 10.39 -9.73 16.74
CA SER A 145 10.33 -11.18 16.54
C SER A 145 10.45 -11.55 15.06
N GLU A 146 9.77 -10.81 14.18
CA GLU A 146 9.85 -11.02 12.74
C GLU A 146 11.24 -10.69 12.18
N ARG A 147 11.88 -9.62 12.66
CA ARG A 147 13.26 -9.28 12.30
C ARG A 147 14.21 -10.42 12.63
N GLU A 148 14.10 -10.99 13.83
CA GLU A 148 14.95 -12.12 14.26
C GLU A 148 14.70 -13.37 13.42
N ARG A 149 13.43 -13.70 13.15
CA ARG A 149 13.05 -14.83 12.28
C ARG A 149 13.61 -14.67 10.87
N VAL A 150 13.44 -13.49 10.28
CA VAL A 150 13.91 -13.18 8.91
C VAL A 150 15.43 -13.20 8.85
N SER A 151 16.13 -12.58 9.81
CA SER A 151 17.60 -12.64 9.90
C SER A 151 18.11 -14.08 9.91
N ALA A 152 17.55 -14.93 10.78
CA ALA A 152 17.97 -16.33 10.88
C ALA A 152 17.72 -17.12 9.58
N HIS A 153 16.64 -16.84 8.85
CA HIS A 153 16.41 -17.49 7.55
C HIS A 153 17.40 -17.01 6.48
N LEU A 154 17.67 -15.69 6.43
CA LEU A 154 18.59 -15.10 5.46
C LEU A 154 20.02 -15.63 5.60
N GLU A 155 20.47 -15.89 6.82
CA GLU A 155 21.81 -16.47 7.09
C GLU A 155 22.02 -17.84 6.42
N ASN A 156 20.94 -18.55 6.08
CA ASN A 156 20.99 -19.87 5.46
C ASN A 156 20.89 -19.82 3.92
N LEU A 157 20.74 -18.64 3.31
CA LEU A 157 20.57 -18.51 1.86
C LEU A 157 21.92 -18.42 1.14
N LEU A 158 22.06 -19.15 0.03
CA LEU A 158 23.32 -19.24 -0.72
C LEU A 158 23.81 -17.91 -1.30
N ASP A 159 22.91 -16.99 -1.64
CA ASP A 159 23.25 -15.68 -2.24
C ASP A 159 23.56 -14.60 -1.21
N VAL A 160 23.37 -14.89 0.08
CA VAL A 160 23.64 -13.99 1.20
C VAL A 160 25.08 -14.21 1.68
N GLU A 161 25.88 -13.14 1.73
CA GLU A 161 27.23 -13.16 2.29
C GLU A 161 27.23 -12.83 3.78
N LYS A 162 26.41 -11.85 4.19
CA LYS A 162 26.36 -11.39 5.57
C LYS A 162 25.02 -10.75 5.89
N VAL A 163 24.42 -11.18 7.00
CA VAL A 163 23.30 -10.48 7.64
C VAL A 163 23.86 -9.62 8.76
N PHE A 164 23.65 -8.31 8.74
CA PHE A 164 24.14 -7.44 9.79
C PHE A 164 23.16 -7.39 10.97
N PRO A 165 23.64 -7.39 12.23
CA PRO A 165 22.78 -7.19 13.39
C PRO A 165 22.00 -5.89 13.31
N SER A 166 20.74 -5.90 13.75
CA SER A 166 19.89 -4.73 13.72
C SER A 166 19.07 -4.58 14.99
N ASP A 167 18.96 -3.32 15.42
CA ASP A 167 18.12 -2.83 16.50
C ASP A 167 17.09 -1.81 15.98
N ALA A 168 16.83 -1.84 14.66
CA ALA A 168 15.80 -1.04 13.97
C ALA A 168 14.68 -1.94 13.39
N ASN A 169 13.74 -1.38 12.63
CA ASN A 169 12.69 -2.13 11.92
C ASN A 169 13.08 -2.60 10.51
N PHE A 170 14.38 -2.75 10.27
CA PHE A 170 14.95 -3.17 8.99
C PHE A 170 16.22 -3.97 9.24
N ILE A 171 16.71 -4.67 8.22
CA ILE A 171 17.98 -5.41 8.24
C ILE A 171 18.83 -4.94 7.06
N LEU A 172 20.13 -4.74 7.28
CA LEU A 172 21.09 -4.61 6.19
C LEU A 172 21.66 -5.99 5.86
N VAL A 173 21.69 -6.34 4.58
CA VAL A 173 22.15 -7.65 4.12
C VAL A 173 23.11 -7.47 2.95
N LYS A 174 24.29 -8.05 3.06
CA LYS A 174 25.28 -8.15 1.97
C LYS A 174 25.01 -9.40 1.15
N PHE A 175 24.89 -9.22 -0.16
CA PHE A 175 24.69 -10.29 -1.13
C PHE A 175 25.95 -10.48 -1.98
N LYS A 176 26.07 -11.62 -2.64
CA LYS A 176 27.13 -11.85 -3.64
C LYS A 176 26.99 -10.91 -4.85
N ASP A 177 25.75 -10.71 -5.29
CA ASP A 177 25.38 -9.76 -6.34
C ASP A 177 24.06 -9.05 -5.95
N SER A 178 24.20 -7.89 -5.32
CA SER A 178 23.04 -7.11 -4.88
C SER A 178 22.19 -6.56 -6.03
N SER A 179 22.78 -6.32 -7.20
CA SER A 179 22.10 -5.74 -8.36
C SER A 179 21.13 -6.75 -8.97
N SER A 180 21.60 -7.99 -9.14
CA SER A 180 20.77 -9.11 -9.60
C SER A 180 19.63 -9.41 -8.63
N ILE A 181 19.93 -9.47 -7.33
CA ILE A 181 18.90 -9.70 -6.29
C ILE A 181 17.89 -8.56 -6.25
N TYR A 182 18.33 -7.30 -6.32
CA TYR A 182 17.45 -6.13 -6.36
C TYR A 182 16.47 -6.20 -7.54
N LYS A 183 16.99 -6.53 -8.74
CA LYS A 183 16.17 -6.71 -9.94
C LYS A 183 15.17 -7.86 -9.78
N LYS A 184 15.62 -9.02 -9.30
CA LYS A 184 14.77 -10.20 -9.04
C LYS A 184 13.62 -9.87 -8.10
N LEU A 185 13.90 -9.16 -7.02
CA LEU A 185 12.88 -8.72 -6.05
C LEU A 185 11.90 -7.73 -6.69
N ALA A 186 12.39 -6.74 -7.44
CA ALA A 186 11.55 -5.75 -8.11
C ALA A 186 10.61 -6.38 -9.15
N GLU A 187 11.09 -7.35 -9.93
CA GLU A 187 10.29 -8.12 -10.90
C GLU A 187 9.17 -8.94 -10.24
N ASN A 188 9.35 -9.31 -8.96
CA ASN A 188 8.34 -9.98 -8.14
C ASN A 188 7.51 -9.00 -7.26
N GLY A 189 7.58 -7.70 -7.56
CA GLY A 189 6.81 -6.65 -6.87
C GLY A 189 7.27 -6.35 -5.45
N ILE A 190 8.50 -6.76 -5.07
CA ILE A 190 9.06 -6.53 -3.73
C ILE A 190 10.00 -5.33 -3.78
N SER A 191 9.62 -4.23 -3.14
CA SER A 191 10.44 -3.01 -3.05
C SER A 191 11.37 -3.06 -1.85
N VAL A 192 12.68 -3.02 -2.11
CA VAL A 192 13.72 -2.88 -1.08
C VAL A 192 14.50 -1.58 -1.29
N ARG A 193 15.56 -1.37 -0.50
CA ARG A 193 16.42 -0.19 -0.64
C ARG A 193 17.84 -0.62 -0.94
N ASP A 194 18.32 -0.31 -2.13
CA ASP A 194 19.72 -0.49 -2.48
C ASP A 194 20.61 0.48 -1.69
N ARG A 195 21.69 -0.05 -1.11
CA ARG A 195 22.71 0.67 -0.33
C ARG A 195 24.12 0.44 -0.85
N SER A 196 24.28 -0.22 -1.99
CA SER A 196 25.58 -0.48 -2.65
C SER A 196 26.43 0.79 -2.86
N ASN A 197 25.79 1.94 -3.07
CA ASN A 197 26.45 3.24 -3.24
C ASN A 197 26.84 3.94 -1.92
N GLN A 198 26.53 3.36 -0.75
CA GLN A 198 26.92 3.94 0.54
C GLN A 198 28.31 3.42 0.95
N PRO A 199 29.16 4.25 1.58
CA PRO A 199 30.44 3.80 2.09
C PRO A 199 30.31 2.54 2.97
N LYS A 200 31.16 1.55 2.72
CA LYS A 200 31.21 0.27 3.47
C LYS A 200 29.93 -0.59 3.37
N CYS A 201 29.00 -0.25 2.48
CA CYS A 201 27.78 -1.00 2.21
C CYS A 201 27.79 -1.62 0.80
N ASP A 202 28.97 -1.97 0.28
CA ASP A 202 29.10 -2.60 -1.03
C ASP A 202 28.27 -3.89 -1.08
N ASN A 203 27.57 -4.08 -2.19
CA ASN A 203 26.60 -5.16 -2.37
C ASN A 203 25.55 -5.33 -1.26
N CYS A 204 25.18 -4.25 -0.56
CA CYS A 204 24.18 -4.33 0.49
C CYS A 204 22.79 -3.84 0.03
N LEU A 205 21.75 -4.59 0.40
CA LEU A 205 20.36 -4.15 0.35
C LEU A 205 19.83 -3.99 1.78
N ARG A 206 19.04 -2.95 2.02
CA ARG A 206 18.33 -2.72 3.27
C ARG A 206 16.87 -3.19 3.12
N LEU A 207 16.51 -4.21 3.87
CA LEU A 207 15.22 -4.88 3.86
C LEU A 207 14.39 -4.34 5.03
N THR A 208 13.24 -3.73 4.76
CA THR A 208 12.34 -3.28 5.85
C THR A 208 11.53 -4.47 6.33
N ILE A 209 11.39 -4.64 7.64
CA ILE A 209 10.57 -5.71 8.23
C ILE A 209 9.12 -5.26 8.22
N GLY A 210 8.31 -5.99 7.45
CA GLY A 210 6.89 -5.77 7.31
C GLY A 210 6.07 -6.81 8.06
N LEU A 211 4.91 -7.13 7.52
CA LEU A 211 4.06 -8.22 7.98
C LEU A 211 4.72 -9.58 7.71
N SER A 212 4.31 -10.61 8.44
CA SER A 212 4.91 -11.94 8.30
C SER A 212 4.76 -12.49 6.89
N GLU A 213 3.67 -12.17 6.21
CA GLU A 213 3.35 -12.61 4.86
C GLU A 213 4.23 -11.90 3.82
N GLU A 214 4.46 -10.60 3.99
CA GLU A 214 5.39 -9.82 3.17
C GLU A 214 6.83 -10.36 3.32
N ASN A 215 7.23 -10.65 4.55
CA ASN A 215 8.53 -11.23 4.86
C ASN A 215 8.68 -12.65 4.29
N ASN A 216 7.62 -13.47 4.34
CA ASN A 216 7.62 -14.80 3.75
C ASN A 216 7.73 -14.73 2.21
N LYS A 217 7.03 -13.80 1.56
CA LYS A 217 7.14 -13.55 0.12
C LYS A 217 8.57 -13.19 -0.28
N LEU A 218 9.21 -12.30 0.49
CA LEU A 218 10.62 -11.95 0.35
C LEU A 218 11.53 -13.18 0.45
N LEU A 219 11.39 -13.97 1.52
CA LEU A 219 12.23 -15.16 1.75
C LEU A 219 12.07 -16.21 0.65
N LYS A 220 10.85 -16.47 0.17
CA LYS A 220 10.59 -17.41 -0.93
C LYS A 220 11.27 -17.00 -2.23
N VAL A 221 11.15 -15.73 -2.62
CA VAL A 221 11.81 -15.22 -3.84
C VAL A 221 13.33 -15.31 -3.70
N LEU A 222 13.88 -14.99 -2.53
CA LEU A 222 15.32 -15.12 -2.29
C LEU A 222 15.78 -16.58 -2.32
N ALA A 223 14.97 -17.52 -1.82
CA ALA A 223 15.22 -18.96 -1.90
C ALA A 223 15.09 -19.54 -3.34
N GLY A 224 14.59 -18.75 -4.30
CA GLY A 224 14.47 -19.18 -5.70
C GLY A 224 13.10 -19.77 -6.07
N GLU A 225 12.10 -19.66 -5.20
CA GLU A 225 10.73 -20.06 -5.52
C GLU A 225 10.09 -19.07 -6.51
N ASN A 226 9.42 -19.62 -7.54
CA ASN A 226 8.61 -18.84 -8.46
C ASN A 226 7.22 -18.61 -7.87
N LEU A 227 6.94 -17.38 -7.42
CA LEU A 227 5.63 -17.01 -6.88
C LEU A 227 4.49 -17.05 -7.93
N ASN A 228 4.81 -17.17 -9.21
CA ASN A 228 3.85 -17.16 -10.32
C ASN A 228 3.21 -18.52 -10.64
N GLN A 229 3.57 -19.61 -9.92
CA GLN A 229 3.12 -20.96 -10.28
C GLN A 229 1.72 -21.33 -9.76
N ASP A 230 1.18 -20.67 -8.73
CA ASP A 230 -0.07 -21.13 -8.06
C ASP A 230 -1.32 -20.26 -8.31
N ILE A 231 -1.27 -19.20 -9.12
CA ILE A 231 -2.35 -18.18 -9.21
C ILE A 231 -3.15 -18.21 -10.54
N ASN A 232 -2.63 -18.88 -11.57
CA ASN A 232 -3.12 -18.65 -12.94
C ASN A 232 -4.31 -19.52 -13.40
N GLU A 233 -4.83 -20.46 -12.61
CA GLU A 233 -5.96 -21.31 -13.07
C GLU A 233 -7.36 -20.73 -12.79
N THR A 234 -7.52 -19.73 -11.91
CA THR A 234 -8.88 -19.33 -11.42
C THR A 234 -9.40 -17.95 -11.87
N ARG A 235 -8.62 -17.09 -12.54
CA ARG A 235 -9.03 -15.70 -12.86
C ARG A 235 -9.58 -15.47 -14.27
N ARG A 236 -10.09 -16.53 -14.88
CA ARG A 236 -10.70 -16.50 -16.21
C ARG A 236 -12.09 -17.12 -16.15
N ALA A 237 -13.02 -16.53 -16.88
CA ALA A 237 -14.35 -17.08 -17.06
C ALA A 237 -14.72 -17.08 -18.53
N PHE A 238 -15.31 -18.20 -18.96
CA PHE A 238 -16.10 -18.26 -20.18
C PHE A 238 -17.54 -18.62 -19.80
N ILE A 239 -18.47 -17.80 -20.27
CA ILE A 239 -19.91 -17.93 -20.07
C ILE A 239 -20.59 -17.76 -21.44
N GLU A 240 -21.51 -18.67 -21.75
CA GLU A 240 -22.40 -18.58 -22.91
C GLU A 240 -23.83 -18.79 -22.41
N ARG A 241 -24.75 -17.92 -22.82
CA ARG A 241 -26.17 -17.98 -22.45
C ARG A 241 -27.02 -17.80 -23.70
N ARG A 242 -28.04 -18.65 -23.84
CA ARG A 242 -29.01 -18.60 -24.96
C ARG A 242 -30.43 -18.62 -24.41
N THR A 243 -31.26 -17.69 -24.85
CA THR A 243 -32.72 -17.68 -24.63
C THR A 243 -33.44 -17.61 -25.97
N LYS A 244 -34.76 -17.38 -25.95
CA LYS A 244 -35.51 -17.09 -27.17
C LYS A 244 -35.30 -15.64 -27.65
N GLU A 245 -34.88 -14.76 -26.75
CA GLU A 245 -34.71 -13.32 -26.97
C GLU A 245 -33.25 -13.00 -27.33
N THR A 246 -32.27 -13.63 -26.68
CA THR A 246 -30.86 -13.29 -26.85
C THR A 246 -29.91 -14.49 -26.92
N TYR A 247 -28.77 -14.25 -27.56
CA TYR A 247 -27.56 -15.04 -27.48
C TYR A 247 -26.42 -14.16 -26.97
N VAL A 248 -25.78 -14.56 -25.88
CA VAL A 248 -24.69 -13.82 -25.24
C VAL A 248 -23.49 -14.74 -25.00
N SER A 249 -22.31 -14.35 -25.48
CA SER A 249 -21.05 -15.06 -25.25
C SER A 249 -19.99 -14.11 -24.69
N LEU A 250 -19.38 -14.47 -23.55
CA LEU A 250 -18.37 -13.67 -22.87
C LEU A 250 -17.14 -14.50 -22.48
N LYS A 251 -15.96 -14.01 -22.86
CA LYS A 251 -14.67 -14.37 -22.25
C LYS A 251 -14.21 -13.20 -21.37
N MET A 252 -13.89 -13.48 -20.11
CA MET A 252 -13.45 -12.49 -19.14
C MET A 252 -12.14 -12.94 -18.46
N GLU A 253 -11.20 -12.02 -18.33
CA GLU A 253 -9.94 -12.23 -17.60
C GLU A 253 -9.66 -11.05 -16.68
N PHE A 254 -9.46 -11.33 -15.39
CA PHE A 254 -9.03 -10.31 -14.44
C PHE A 254 -7.52 -10.13 -14.49
N ASN A 255 -7.05 -8.88 -14.44
CA ASN A 255 -5.63 -8.52 -14.56
C ASN A 255 -5.00 -8.95 -15.90
N GLY A 256 -5.81 -9.20 -16.93
CA GLY A 256 -5.33 -9.54 -18.27
C GLY A 256 -4.75 -8.33 -19.00
N ASN A 257 -3.80 -8.58 -19.91
CA ASN A 257 -3.20 -7.56 -20.79
C ASN A 257 -3.86 -7.51 -22.19
N SER A 258 -4.90 -8.31 -22.42
CA SER A 258 -5.62 -8.43 -23.68
C SER A 258 -6.60 -7.27 -23.90
N LEU A 259 -6.63 -6.73 -25.12
CA LEU A 259 -7.62 -5.72 -25.51
C LEU A 259 -9.04 -6.28 -25.44
N SER A 260 -9.98 -5.47 -24.98
CA SER A 260 -11.40 -5.83 -24.97
C SER A 260 -12.04 -5.65 -26.35
N SER A 261 -13.00 -6.50 -26.69
CA SER A 261 -13.82 -6.43 -27.89
C SER A 261 -15.26 -6.68 -27.48
N ILE A 262 -16.10 -5.66 -27.65
CA ILE A 262 -17.46 -5.64 -27.13
C ILE A 262 -18.40 -5.28 -28.26
N HIS A 263 -19.38 -6.15 -28.51
CA HIS A 263 -20.37 -5.99 -29.55
C HIS A 263 -21.75 -6.39 -29.02
N THR A 264 -22.55 -5.39 -28.65
CA THR A 264 -23.93 -5.55 -28.14
C THR A 264 -24.99 -5.13 -29.15
N SER A 265 -24.58 -4.55 -30.29
CA SER A 265 -25.44 -3.88 -31.27
C SER A 265 -26.12 -2.59 -30.76
N ILE A 266 -25.83 -2.16 -29.53
CA ILE A 266 -26.22 -0.87 -28.96
C ILE A 266 -24.94 -0.03 -28.75
N PRO A 267 -24.62 0.94 -29.64
CA PRO A 267 -23.32 1.63 -29.61
C PRO A 267 -23.01 2.34 -28.29
N PHE A 268 -24.01 2.94 -27.63
CA PHE A 268 -23.80 3.60 -26.35
C PHE A 268 -23.50 2.60 -25.23
N PHE A 269 -24.12 1.41 -25.27
CA PHE A 269 -23.88 0.37 -24.29
C PHE A 269 -22.52 -0.28 -24.49
N ASP A 270 -22.09 -0.50 -25.75
CA ASP A 270 -20.72 -0.90 -26.08
C ASP A 270 -19.72 0.05 -25.44
N HIS A 271 -19.92 1.36 -25.63
CA HIS A 271 -19.07 2.38 -25.03
C HIS A 271 -19.03 2.32 -23.49
N MET A 272 -20.18 2.14 -22.82
CA MET A 272 -20.23 2.00 -21.36
C MET A 272 -19.48 0.76 -20.86
N LEU A 273 -19.60 -0.36 -21.55
CA LEU A 273 -18.90 -1.61 -21.21
C LEU A 273 -17.40 -1.52 -21.51
N GLU A 274 -16.98 -0.77 -22.53
CA GLU A 274 -15.56 -0.46 -22.78
C GLU A 274 -14.97 0.36 -21.63
N GLN A 275 -15.69 1.39 -21.15
CA GLN A 275 -15.28 2.14 -19.96
C GLN A 275 -15.18 1.23 -18.74
N LEU A 276 -16.13 0.30 -18.57
CA LEU A 276 -16.11 -0.70 -17.51
C LEU A 276 -14.84 -1.57 -17.58
N ALA A 277 -14.55 -2.17 -18.73
CA ALA A 277 -13.37 -3.00 -18.93
C ALA A 277 -12.07 -2.23 -18.65
N PHE A 278 -11.92 -1.06 -19.27
CA PHE A 278 -10.71 -0.25 -19.19
C PHE A 278 -10.42 0.22 -17.76
N HIS A 279 -11.41 0.79 -17.08
CA HIS A 279 -11.19 1.35 -15.75
C HIS A 279 -11.11 0.29 -14.65
N SER A 280 -11.73 -0.89 -14.87
CA SER A 280 -11.62 -2.02 -13.96
C SER A 280 -10.29 -2.78 -14.08
N GLY A 281 -9.61 -2.69 -15.23
CA GLY A 281 -8.43 -3.51 -15.52
C GLY A 281 -8.78 -4.97 -15.83
N VAL A 282 -9.98 -5.18 -16.37
CA VAL A 282 -10.51 -6.48 -16.80
C VAL A 282 -10.55 -6.51 -18.32
N SER A 283 -10.14 -7.62 -18.92
CA SER A 283 -10.35 -7.86 -20.35
C SER A 283 -11.67 -8.57 -20.59
N MET A 284 -12.47 -8.07 -21.53
CA MET A 284 -13.75 -8.65 -21.93
C MET A 284 -13.83 -8.83 -23.46
N THR A 285 -14.13 -10.05 -23.90
CA THR A 285 -14.59 -10.34 -25.26
C THR A 285 -16.07 -10.70 -25.20
N LEU A 286 -16.95 -9.75 -25.50
CA LEU A 286 -18.41 -9.88 -25.42
C LEU A 286 -19.04 -9.81 -26.82
N ASN A 287 -19.85 -10.81 -27.16
CA ASN A 287 -20.70 -10.79 -28.35
C ASN A 287 -22.14 -11.06 -27.95
N VAL A 288 -23.05 -10.18 -28.38
CA VAL A 288 -24.48 -10.29 -28.11
C VAL A 288 -25.26 -10.20 -29.41
N ASN A 289 -26.23 -11.08 -29.57
CA ASN A 289 -27.25 -11.01 -30.59
C ASN A 289 -28.61 -11.08 -29.89
N GLY A 290 -29.31 -9.95 -29.82
CA GLY A 290 -30.59 -9.81 -29.14
C GLY A 290 -31.67 -9.25 -30.05
N ASP A 291 -32.90 -9.32 -29.57
CA ASP A 291 -34.15 -8.93 -30.22
C ASP A 291 -34.42 -7.42 -30.17
N LEU A 292 -33.46 -6.63 -30.68
CA LEU A 292 -33.54 -5.16 -30.67
C LEU A 292 -34.71 -4.57 -31.48
N GLU A 293 -35.40 -5.39 -32.29
CA GLU A 293 -36.68 -5.04 -32.91
C GLU A 293 -37.83 -4.89 -31.91
N VAL A 294 -37.71 -5.49 -30.72
CA VAL A 294 -38.64 -5.33 -29.61
C VAL A 294 -38.28 -4.06 -28.84
N ASP A 295 -37.15 -4.07 -28.12
CA ASP A 295 -36.55 -2.93 -27.41
C ASP A 295 -35.11 -3.25 -26.95
N ASP A 296 -34.50 -2.37 -26.13
CA ASP A 296 -33.15 -2.56 -25.57
C ASP A 296 -33.10 -3.45 -24.32
N HIS A 297 -34.25 -3.89 -23.80
CA HIS A 297 -34.37 -4.47 -22.46
C HIS A 297 -33.62 -5.80 -22.34
N HIS A 298 -34.01 -6.80 -23.13
CA HIS A 298 -33.45 -8.15 -23.01
C HIS A 298 -31.96 -8.18 -23.33
N THR A 299 -31.54 -7.40 -24.34
CA THR A 299 -30.12 -7.29 -24.74
C THR A 299 -29.26 -6.79 -23.58
N ILE A 300 -29.69 -5.73 -22.89
CA ILE A 300 -28.94 -5.14 -21.77
C ILE A 300 -29.00 -6.04 -20.53
N GLU A 301 -30.18 -6.59 -20.20
CA GLU A 301 -30.36 -7.48 -19.06
C GLU A 301 -29.50 -8.74 -19.18
N ASP A 302 -29.59 -9.43 -20.30
CA ASP A 302 -28.90 -10.71 -20.50
C ASP A 302 -27.38 -10.52 -20.61
N SER A 303 -26.93 -9.37 -21.13
CA SER A 303 -25.53 -8.96 -21.06
C SER A 303 -25.07 -8.78 -19.62
N ALA A 304 -25.87 -8.11 -18.78
CA ALA A 304 -25.56 -7.90 -17.37
C ALA A 304 -25.48 -9.21 -16.59
N ILE A 305 -26.39 -10.15 -16.86
CA ILE A 305 -26.41 -11.49 -16.26
C ILE A 305 -25.11 -12.22 -16.60
N VAL A 306 -24.75 -12.31 -17.88
CA VAL A 306 -23.55 -13.02 -18.31
C VAL A 306 -22.27 -12.39 -17.76
N ILE A 307 -22.19 -11.06 -17.73
CA ILE A 307 -21.07 -10.34 -17.10
C ILE A 307 -20.99 -10.66 -15.61
N GLY A 308 -22.12 -10.64 -14.89
CA GLY A 308 -22.18 -10.94 -13.46
C GLY A 308 -21.77 -12.38 -13.14
N GLU A 309 -22.24 -13.34 -13.93
CA GLU A 309 -21.85 -14.75 -13.81
C GLU A 309 -20.34 -14.94 -14.07
N ALA A 310 -19.81 -14.27 -15.10
CA ALA A 310 -18.39 -14.31 -15.41
C ALA A 310 -17.55 -13.73 -14.26
N ILE A 311 -17.97 -12.61 -13.67
CA ILE A 311 -17.34 -12.02 -12.49
C ILE A 311 -17.35 -13.02 -11.34
N SER A 312 -18.51 -13.60 -11.01
CA SER A 312 -18.61 -14.56 -9.90
C SER A 312 -17.75 -15.80 -10.14
N LYS A 313 -17.70 -16.31 -11.39
CA LYS A 313 -16.89 -17.47 -11.76
C LYS A 313 -15.40 -17.17 -11.69
N ALA A 314 -14.96 -16.02 -12.21
CA ALA A 314 -13.57 -15.58 -12.18
C ALA A 314 -13.08 -15.20 -10.78
N LEU A 315 -13.99 -14.92 -9.84
CA LEU A 315 -13.65 -14.70 -8.42
C LEU A 315 -13.43 -16.01 -7.65
N GLY A 316 -13.91 -17.16 -8.15
CA GLY A 316 -13.77 -18.46 -7.49
C GLY A 316 -14.22 -18.43 -6.02
N GLU A 317 -13.33 -18.88 -5.12
CA GLU A 317 -13.57 -18.92 -3.67
C GLU A 317 -13.54 -17.54 -2.97
N ARG A 318 -13.35 -16.45 -3.72
CA ARG A 318 -13.34 -15.06 -3.20
C ARG A 318 -12.30 -14.82 -2.10
N LYS A 319 -11.21 -15.60 -2.14
CA LYS A 319 -10.08 -15.51 -1.20
C LYS A 319 -9.13 -14.37 -1.55
N GLY A 320 -8.74 -13.63 -0.52
CA GLY A 320 -7.75 -12.58 -0.58
C GLY A 320 -8.09 -11.44 -1.51
N ILE A 321 -9.35 -10.98 -1.58
CA ILE A 321 -9.75 -9.80 -2.38
C ILE A 321 -9.98 -8.58 -1.49
N SER A 322 -9.79 -7.36 -2.02
CA SER A 322 -9.90 -6.12 -1.21
C SER A 322 -11.35 -5.69 -0.89
N ARG A 323 -12.33 -6.33 -1.54
CA ARG A 323 -13.78 -6.32 -1.22
C ARG A 323 -14.57 -5.00 -1.40
N TYR A 324 -14.00 -3.81 -1.17
CA TYR A 324 -14.76 -2.55 -1.05
C TYR A 324 -14.41 -1.45 -2.10
N GLY A 325 -15.31 -0.45 -2.25
CA GLY A 325 -15.44 0.43 -3.43
C GLY A 325 -14.84 1.85 -3.40
N PHE A 326 -15.39 2.77 -4.22
CA PHE A 326 -14.73 4.00 -4.73
C PHE A 326 -15.70 5.19 -5.01
N MET A 327 -15.16 6.42 -5.14
CA MET A 327 -15.89 7.66 -5.51
C MET A 327 -15.17 8.41 -6.63
N LEU A 328 -15.91 8.94 -7.62
CA LEU A 328 -15.36 9.56 -8.83
C LEU A 328 -16.10 10.87 -9.22
N PRO A 329 -15.40 12.01 -9.34
CA PRO A 329 -15.92 13.21 -10.01
C PRO A 329 -15.63 13.19 -11.52
N MET A 330 -16.53 13.76 -12.33
CA MET A 330 -16.38 13.97 -13.78
C MET A 330 -17.25 15.13 -14.25
N ASP A 331 -16.63 16.20 -14.75
CA ASP A 331 -17.29 17.45 -15.18
C ASP A 331 -18.28 18.00 -14.15
N ASP A 332 -19.55 18.14 -14.52
CA ASP A 332 -20.64 18.59 -13.65
C ASP A 332 -21.21 17.48 -12.75
N CYS A 333 -20.64 16.27 -12.83
CA CYS A 333 -21.14 15.09 -12.16
C CYS A 333 -20.19 14.57 -11.07
N ILE A 334 -20.79 14.09 -9.97
CA ILE A 334 -20.10 13.26 -8.99
C ILE A 334 -20.86 11.94 -8.86
N ALA A 335 -20.15 10.83 -8.99
CA ALA A 335 -20.69 9.49 -8.85
C ALA A 335 -19.97 8.72 -7.74
N GLN A 336 -20.72 7.91 -7.01
CA GLN A 336 -20.24 7.05 -5.95
C GLN A 336 -20.69 5.62 -6.24
N ALA A 337 -19.77 4.67 -6.10
CA ALA A 337 -20.08 3.25 -6.19
C ALA A 337 -19.42 2.50 -5.03
N ALA A 338 -20.24 1.99 -4.11
CA ALA A 338 -19.78 1.05 -3.10
C ALA A 338 -20.19 -0.37 -3.51
N ILE A 339 -19.26 -1.30 -3.44
CA ILE A 339 -19.46 -2.71 -3.79
C ILE A 339 -19.03 -3.55 -2.59
N ASP A 340 -19.79 -4.61 -2.29
CA ASP A 340 -19.39 -5.71 -1.42
C ASP A 340 -19.57 -7.03 -2.20
N LEU A 341 -18.44 -7.69 -2.51
CA LEU A 341 -18.37 -9.00 -3.17
C LEU A 341 -18.64 -10.17 -2.19
N GLY A 342 -19.48 -9.95 -1.19
CA GLY A 342 -19.70 -10.85 -0.06
C GLY A 342 -20.79 -11.92 -0.24
N GLY A 343 -21.14 -12.27 -1.48
CA GLY A 343 -22.01 -13.41 -1.81
C GLY A 343 -23.52 -13.14 -1.74
N ARG A 344 -23.94 -11.90 -1.46
CA ARG A 344 -25.35 -11.51 -1.32
C ARG A 344 -25.71 -10.45 -2.35
N ALA A 345 -26.77 -10.72 -3.10
CA ALA A 345 -27.31 -9.81 -4.11
C ALA A 345 -28.13 -8.68 -3.47
N PHE A 346 -27.76 -7.44 -3.75
CA PHE A 346 -28.55 -6.26 -3.37
C PHE A 346 -28.15 -5.05 -4.23
N LEU A 347 -29.12 -4.22 -4.63
CA LEU A 347 -28.86 -2.93 -5.28
C LEU A 347 -29.56 -1.81 -4.51
N ASN A 348 -28.81 -0.75 -4.17
CA ASN A 348 -29.35 0.55 -3.84
C ASN A 348 -29.00 1.54 -4.95
N TRP A 349 -30.02 2.16 -5.56
CA TRP A 349 -29.87 3.07 -6.69
C TRP A 349 -30.42 4.46 -6.35
N ASP A 350 -29.54 5.45 -6.26
CA ASP A 350 -29.88 6.87 -6.07
C ASP A 350 -29.31 7.73 -7.21
N VAL A 351 -29.82 7.48 -8.42
CA VAL A 351 -29.50 8.27 -9.62
C VAL A 351 -30.80 8.67 -10.28
N LYS A 352 -30.94 9.97 -10.57
CA LYS A 352 -32.10 10.52 -11.27
C LYS A 352 -31.67 11.02 -12.64
N PHE A 353 -32.24 10.44 -13.68
CA PHE A 353 -32.12 10.95 -15.05
C PHE A 353 -33.29 11.87 -15.38
N ALA A 354 -33.04 12.90 -16.20
CA ALA A 354 -34.06 13.84 -16.64
C ALA A 354 -34.60 13.49 -18.04
N ARG A 355 -33.82 12.75 -18.83
CA ARG A 355 -34.16 12.27 -20.18
C ARG A 355 -34.71 10.85 -20.12
N ASP A 356 -35.52 10.51 -21.11
CA ASP A 356 -36.02 9.14 -21.30
C ASP A 356 -34.95 8.22 -21.91
N SER A 357 -33.99 8.78 -22.66
CA SER A 357 -32.89 8.02 -23.25
C SER A 357 -31.58 8.80 -23.39
N VAL A 358 -30.46 8.07 -23.39
CA VAL A 358 -29.11 8.56 -23.63
C VAL A 358 -28.44 7.67 -24.68
N GLY A 359 -28.08 8.24 -25.82
CA GLY A 359 -27.34 7.51 -26.87
C GLY A 359 -28.07 6.29 -27.46
N GLY A 360 -29.40 6.24 -27.36
CA GLY A 360 -30.21 5.10 -27.81
C GLY A 360 -30.50 4.05 -26.74
N MET A 361 -29.95 4.20 -25.53
CA MET A 361 -30.28 3.37 -24.35
C MET A 361 -31.33 4.08 -23.50
N SER A 362 -32.39 3.38 -23.11
CA SER A 362 -33.44 3.89 -22.24
C SER A 362 -32.89 4.13 -20.83
N THR A 363 -33.22 5.25 -20.19
CA THR A 363 -32.57 5.63 -18.91
C THR A 363 -32.96 4.73 -17.73
N GLU A 364 -34.11 4.06 -17.80
CA GLU A 364 -34.48 3.02 -16.85
C GLU A 364 -33.55 1.79 -16.91
N MET A 365 -32.97 1.52 -18.10
CA MET A 365 -32.09 0.38 -18.30
C MET A 365 -30.76 0.49 -17.57
N PHE A 366 -30.34 1.69 -17.14
CA PHE A 366 -29.16 1.82 -16.27
C PHE A 366 -29.40 1.16 -14.92
N GLN A 367 -30.55 1.41 -14.28
CA GLN A 367 -30.89 0.79 -13.00
C GLN A 367 -31.08 -0.72 -13.18
N HIS A 368 -31.82 -1.13 -14.22
CA HIS A 368 -32.03 -2.54 -14.52
C HIS A 368 -30.72 -3.29 -14.79
N PHE A 369 -29.79 -2.71 -15.55
CA PHE A 369 -28.45 -3.28 -15.76
C PHE A 369 -27.74 -3.57 -14.45
N PHE A 370 -27.63 -2.59 -13.54
CA PHE A 370 -26.94 -2.79 -12.26
C PHE A 370 -27.70 -3.71 -11.32
N HIS A 371 -29.03 -3.81 -11.45
CA HIS A 371 -29.84 -4.74 -10.66
C HIS A 371 -29.55 -6.18 -11.07
N SER A 372 -29.65 -6.47 -12.37
CA SER A 372 -29.35 -7.78 -12.94
C SER A 372 -27.89 -8.18 -12.68
N LEU A 373 -26.95 -7.23 -12.80
CA LEU A 373 -25.54 -7.44 -12.46
C LEU A 373 -25.34 -7.81 -10.98
N ALA A 374 -25.98 -7.11 -10.04
CA ALA A 374 -25.88 -7.38 -8.61
C ALA A 374 -26.35 -8.80 -8.27
N ILE A 375 -27.47 -9.22 -8.89
CA ILE A 375 -28.04 -10.56 -8.73
C ILE A 375 -27.07 -11.62 -9.26
N ALA A 376 -26.68 -11.51 -10.52
CA ALA A 376 -25.86 -12.52 -11.18
C ALA A 376 -24.47 -12.66 -10.54
N SER A 377 -23.85 -11.54 -10.15
CA SER A 377 -22.55 -11.55 -9.47
C SER A 377 -22.62 -11.92 -7.97
N LYS A 378 -23.83 -11.99 -7.40
CA LYS A 378 -24.08 -12.16 -5.96
C LYS A 378 -23.31 -11.11 -5.16
N SER A 379 -23.52 -9.85 -5.51
CA SER A 379 -22.86 -8.70 -4.88
C SER A 379 -23.86 -7.66 -4.41
N THR A 380 -23.44 -6.91 -3.40
CA THR A 380 -24.18 -5.78 -2.87
C THR A 380 -23.60 -4.51 -3.48
N ILE A 381 -24.41 -3.75 -4.20
CA ILE A 381 -24.01 -2.57 -4.97
C ILE A 381 -24.81 -1.35 -4.48
N TYR A 382 -24.12 -0.26 -4.19
CA TYR A 382 -24.73 1.03 -3.89
C TYR A 382 -24.19 2.05 -4.89
N ILE A 383 -25.10 2.69 -5.64
CA ILE A 383 -24.75 3.72 -6.61
C ILE A 383 -25.53 4.98 -6.29
N SER A 384 -24.82 6.11 -6.28
CA SER A 384 -25.44 7.44 -6.31
C SER A 384 -24.72 8.35 -7.28
N ALA A 385 -25.45 9.28 -7.91
CA ALA A 385 -24.86 10.28 -8.78
C ALA A 385 -25.65 11.58 -8.78
N LYS A 386 -24.94 12.71 -8.83
CA LYS A 386 -25.51 14.06 -8.92
C LYS A 386 -24.83 14.81 -10.07
N GLY A 387 -25.61 15.56 -10.84
CA GLY A 387 -25.16 16.36 -11.98
C GLY A 387 -26.32 16.72 -12.91
N ASN A 388 -26.07 17.62 -13.85
CA ASN A 388 -27.09 18.17 -14.75
C ASN A 388 -27.16 17.39 -16.07
N ASN A 389 -26.05 16.88 -16.58
CA ASN A 389 -26.01 16.13 -17.83
C ASN A 389 -26.19 14.62 -17.60
N ASP A 390 -27.23 14.03 -18.19
CA ASP A 390 -27.53 12.59 -18.05
C ASP A 390 -26.49 11.67 -18.68
N HIS A 391 -25.83 12.09 -19.76
CA HIS A 391 -24.71 11.35 -20.33
C HIS A 391 -23.54 11.30 -19.34
N HIS A 392 -23.18 12.45 -18.75
CA HIS A 392 -22.09 12.52 -17.78
C HIS A 392 -22.43 11.72 -16.51
N LYS A 393 -23.70 11.73 -16.06
CA LYS A 393 -24.15 10.87 -14.96
C LYS A 393 -24.00 9.39 -15.30
N ALA A 394 -24.48 8.94 -16.46
CA ALA A 394 -24.37 7.55 -16.89
C ALA A 394 -22.91 7.10 -16.95
N GLU A 395 -22.05 7.85 -17.64
CA GLU A 395 -20.65 7.52 -17.81
C GLU A 395 -19.87 7.58 -16.47
N SER A 396 -20.12 8.59 -15.63
CA SER A 396 -19.48 8.67 -14.30
C SER A 396 -19.88 7.52 -13.37
N VAL A 397 -21.13 7.04 -13.44
CA VAL A 397 -21.57 5.84 -12.71
C VAL A 397 -20.80 4.61 -13.16
N PHE A 398 -20.67 4.34 -14.47
CA PHE A 398 -19.92 3.20 -14.97
C PHE A 398 -18.44 3.29 -14.58
N LYS A 399 -17.82 4.47 -14.70
CA LYS A 399 -16.43 4.69 -14.27
C LYS A 399 -16.24 4.49 -12.76
N ALA A 400 -17.13 5.02 -11.94
CA ALA A 400 -17.10 4.85 -10.50
C ALA A 400 -17.22 3.36 -10.11
N TYR A 401 -18.19 2.65 -10.70
CA TYR A 401 -18.37 1.22 -10.49
C TYR A 401 -17.15 0.42 -10.97
N ALA A 402 -16.61 0.71 -12.15
CA ALA A 402 -15.43 0.02 -12.68
C ALA A 402 -14.20 0.16 -11.77
N ARG A 403 -13.96 1.37 -11.24
CA ARG A 403 -12.88 1.61 -10.28
C ARG A 403 -13.14 0.93 -8.94
N ALA A 404 -14.37 0.99 -8.44
CA ALA A 404 -14.77 0.25 -7.25
C ALA A 404 -14.58 -1.26 -7.42
N LEU A 405 -14.91 -1.80 -8.59
CA LEU A 405 -14.71 -3.19 -8.94
C LEU A 405 -13.21 -3.53 -8.99
N LYS A 406 -12.38 -2.71 -9.66
CA LYS A 406 -10.91 -2.88 -9.67
C LYS A 406 -10.34 -3.01 -8.27
N MET A 407 -10.78 -2.12 -7.38
CA MET A 407 -10.36 -2.16 -5.98
C MET A 407 -10.86 -3.45 -5.34
N ALA A 408 -12.16 -3.75 -5.44
CA ALA A 408 -12.77 -4.90 -4.80
C ALA A 408 -12.20 -6.26 -5.27
N ILE A 409 -11.86 -6.43 -6.55
CA ILE A 409 -11.29 -7.66 -7.13
C ILE A 409 -9.77 -7.74 -7.02
N LYS A 410 -9.11 -6.66 -6.57
CA LYS A 410 -7.67 -6.68 -6.36
C LYS A 410 -7.39 -7.72 -5.29
N GLN A 411 -6.56 -8.70 -5.65
CA GLN A 411 -6.09 -9.66 -4.68
C GLN A 411 -5.03 -9.02 -3.79
N ASP A 412 -5.11 -9.30 -2.49
CA ASP A 412 -4.07 -9.03 -1.53
C ASP A 412 -3.08 -10.20 -1.56
N ASP A 413 -1.97 -9.99 -2.27
CA ASP A 413 -0.87 -10.96 -2.37
C ASP A 413 -0.28 -11.34 -0.99
N ASN A 414 -0.63 -10.60 0.07
CA ASN A 414 -0.17 -10.80 1.44
C ASN A 414 -1.25 -11.44 2.34
N ASN A 415 -2.49 -11.60 1.88
CA ASN A 415 -3.57 -12.18 2.70
C ASN A 415 -4.55 -12.97 1.83
N PHE A 416 -4.41 -14.30 1.83
CA PHE A 416 -5.25 -15.22 1.07
C PHE A 416 -6.46 -15.75 1.87
N GLU A 417 -6.77 -15.15 3.02
CA GLU A 417 -7.95 -15.51 3.78
C GLU A 417 -9.24 -15.05 3.11
N ILE A 418 -10.34 -15.72 3.43
CA ILE A 418 -11.67 -15.26 3.03
C ILE A 418 -11.94 -13.98 3.84
N PRO A 419 -12.23 -12.80 3.22
CA PRO A 419 -12.33 -11.53 3.93
C PRO A 419 -13.67 -11.38 4.69
N THR A 420 -13.90 -12.27 5.65
CA THR A 420 -15.14 -12.42 6.43
C THR A 420 -14.83 -12.98 7.81
N THR A 421 -15.52 -12.49 8.84
CA THR A 421 -15.43 -13.04 10.20
C THR A 421 -16.19 -14.36 10.36
N LYS A 422 -17.05 -14.73 9.39
CA LYS A 422 -17.86 -15.95 9.43
C LYS A 422 -17.15 -17.20 8.90
N GLY A 423 -15.93 -17.05 8.38
CA GLY A 423 -15.18 -18.13 7.72
C GLY A 423 -15.71 -18.60 6.36
N LEU A 424 -16.81 -18.03 5.85
CA LEU A 424 -17.41 -18.32 4.53
C LEU A 424 -18.08 -17.09 3.91
N LEU A 425 -18.09 -17.01 2.57
CA LEU A 425 -18.70 -15.92 1.78
C LEU A 425 -19.68 -16.45 0.73
#